data_AF-A0A924XGH1-F1
#
_entry.id   AF-A0A924XGH1-F1
#
_cell.length_a   1.000
_cell.length_b   1.000
_cell.length_c   1.000
_cell.angle_alpha   90.00
_cell.angle_beta   90.00
_cell.angle_gamma   90.00
#
_symmetry.space_group_name_H-M   'P 1'
#
loop_
_entity.id
_entity.type
_entity.pdbx_description
1 polymer ?
#
loop_
_entity_poly.entity_id
_entity_poly.type
_entity_poly.pdbx_seq_one_letter_code
_entity_poly.pdbx_strand_id
1 'polypeptide(L)'
;MKKTFAKKSFGQNFLVDGNYINKIIAALDLQAGETVIEIGSGRGALTEGFIESGANVIAIELERDMNAVLRGRFGDRENFQLIEADALKIDYSTLRTTAVFSRSAGSLPASEETAAGKLPALRLVANLPYYISTAILQKLIEQRDCFSEMILMFQLEVVERITAEIG
;
A
#
# COMPACT_ATOMS: atom_id res chain seq x y z
N MET A 1 22.64 -11.28 9.88
CA MET A 1 21.54 -10.29 9.93
C MET A 1 21.20 -9.98 11.38
N LYS A 2 21.20 -8.70 11.79
CA LYS A 2 20.64 -8.29 13.09
C LYS A 2 19.14 -8.61 13.07
N LYS A 3 18.62 -9.25 14.12
CA LYS A 3 17.17 -9.44 14.30
C LYS A 3 16.53 -8.05 14.52
N THR A 4 15.71 -7.59 13.58
CA THR A 4 14.98 -6.31 13.72
C THR A 4 13.71 -6.56 14.52
N PHE A 5 13.60 -6.06 15.75
CA PHE A 5 12.41 -6.24 16.59
C PHE A 5 11.37 -5.14 16.32
N ALA A 6 10.09 -5.43 16.61
CA ALA A 6 9.03 -4.43 16.51
C ALA A 6 9.30 -3.28 17.50
N LYS A 7 9.37 -2.05 16.99
CA LYS A 7 9.54 -0.84 17.80
C LYS A 7 8.18 -0.35 18.27
N LYS A 8 7.91 -0.44 19.57
CA LYS A 8 6.65 0.03 20.19
C LYS A 8 6.37 1.51 19.93
N SER A 9 7.41 2.36 19.86
CA SER A 9 7.27 3.80 19.55
C SER A 9 6.75 4.07 18.14
N PHE A 10 6.89 3.12 17.22
CA PHE A 10 6.36 3.17 15.85
C PHE A 10 5.08 2.36 15.70
N GLY A 11 4.47 1.89 16.80
CA GLY A 11 3.22 1.12 16.76
C GLY A 11 3.29 -0.14 15.89
N GLN A 12 4.49 -0.69 15.69
CA GLN A 12 4.71 -1.79 14.74
C GLN A 12 4.03 -3.08 15.21
N ASN A 13 3.10 -3.57 14.41
CA ASN A 13 2.48 -4.89 14.54
C ASN A 13 2.64 -5.62 13.22
N PHE A 14 3.60 -6.54 13.15
CA PHE A 14 3.87 -7.26 11.90
C PHE A 14 2.82 -8.35 11.67
N LEU A 15 2.27 -8.39 10.46
CA LEU A 15 1.52 -9.54 9.98
C LEU A 15 2.47 -10.74 9.85
N VAL A 16 2.15 -11.82 10.54
CA VAL A 16 2.93 -13.06 10.54
C VAL A 16 2.10 -14.30 10.19
N ASP A 17 0.78 -14.19 10.27
CA ASP A 17 -0.14 -15.27 9.94
C ASP A 17 -0.43 -15.25 8.44
N GLY A 18 0.07 -16.28 7.75
CA GLY A 18 -0.10 -16.47 6.30
C GLY A 18 -1.56 -16.55 5.86
N ASN A 19 -2.48 -16.99 6.72
CA ASN A 19 -3.89 -17.07 6.35
C ASN A 19 -4.51 -15.68 6.17
N TYR A 20 -4.20 -14.74 7.06
CA TYR A 20 -4.69 -13.36 6.94
C TYR A 20 -3.99 -12.62 5.80
N ILE A 21 -2.69 -12.85 5.62
CA ILE A 21 -1.93 -12.32 4.47
C ILE A 21 -2.60 -12.74 3.16
N ASN A 22 -2.86 -14.03 2.98
CA ASN A 22 -3.49 -14.56 1.77
C ASN A 22 -4.91 -14.03 1.59
N LYS A 23 -5.69 -13.87 2.68
CA LYS A 23 -7.03 -13.26 2.61
C LYS A 23 -6.98 -11.80 2.15
N ILE A 24 -6.02 -11.01 2.65
CA ILE A 24 -5.86 -9.61 2.25
C ILE A 24 -5.45 -9.53 0.77
N ILE A 25 -4.49 -10.34 0.35
CA ILE A 25 -4.04 -10.39 -1.05
C ILE A 25 -5.20 -10.80 -1.96
N ALA A 26 -5.96 -11.84 -1.60
CA ALA A 26 -7.11 -12.31 -2.36
C ALA A 26 -8.28 -11.32 -2.36
N ALA A 27 -8.46 -10.53 -1.31
CA ALA A 27 -9.50 -9.51 -1.27
C ALA A 27 -9.20 -8.35 -2.23
N LEU A 28 -7.92 -8.02 -2.41
CA LEU A 28 -7.51 -7.11 -3.47
C LEU A 28 -7.51 -7.80 -4.84
N ASP A 29 -7.27 -9.10 -5.01
CA ASP A 29 -7.34 -9.76 -6.33
C ASP A 29 -6.61 -8.96 -7.45
N LEU A 30 -5.41 -8.46 -7.14
CA LEU A 30 -4.63 -7.62 -8.04
C LEU A 30 -4.18 -8.43 -9.25
N GLN A 31 -4.44 -7.90 -10.44
CA GLN A 31 -3.96 -8.50 -11.68
C GLN A 31 -2.55 -8.03 -12.02
N ALA A 32 -1.84 -8.80 -12.84
CA ALA A 32 -0.48 -8.46 -13.26
C ALA A 32 -0.45 -7.10 -13.97
N GLY A 33 0.50 -6.24 -13.56
CA GLY A 33 0.63 -4.87 -14.05
C GLY A 33 -0.27 -3.84 -13.38
N GLU A 34 -1.26 -4.25 -12.56
CA GLU A 34 -2.00 -3.31 -11.71
C GLU A 34 -1.12 -2.76 -10.59
N THR A 35 -1.38 -1.52 -10.17
CA THR A 35 -0.59 -0.85 -9.14
C THR A 35 -1.32 -0.83 -7.81
N VAL A 36 -0.60 -1.22 -6.75
CA VAL A 36 -1.05 -1.09 -5.36
C VAL A 36 -0.09 -0.21 -4.56
N ILE A 37 -0.67 0.68 -3.75
CA ILE A 37 0.05 1.41 -2.71
C ILE A 37 -0.07 0.63 -1.41
N GLU A 38 1.05 0.33 -0.78
CA GLU A 38 1.09 -0.24 0.57
C GLU A 38 1.61 0.80 1.57
N ILE A 39 0.79 1.18 2.55
CA ILE A 39 1.23 2.05 3.66
C ILE A 39 1.70 1.18 4.83
N GLY A 40 2.92 1.46 5.31
CA GLY A 40 3.50 0.76 6.46
C GLY A 40 3.87 -0.68 6.12
N SER A 41 4.56 -0.89 4.99
CA SER A 41 4.97 -2.20 4.50
C SER A 41 5.77 -3.01 5.54
N GLY A 42 6.45 -2.35 6.47
CA GLY A 42 7.20 -3.01 7.55
C GLY A 42 8.26 -3.94 6.98
N ARG A 43 8.16 -5.24 7.28
CA ARG A 43 9.08 -6.24 6.73
C ARG A 43 8.73 -6.68 5.31
N GLY A 44 7.55 -6.29 4.81
CA GLY A 44 7.04 -6.62 3.49
C GLY A 44 6.34 -7.98 3.39
N ALA A 45 5.50 -8.29 4.38
CA ALA A 45 4.72 -9.53 4.38
C ALA A 45 3.62 -9.54 3.30
N LEU A 46 2.96 -8.41 3.09
CA LEU A 46 2.01 -8.25 1.97
C LEU A 46 2.75 -7.84 0.69
N THR A 47 3.76 -6.96 0.80
CA THR A 47 4.63 -6.53 -0.31
C THR A 47 5.08 -7.71 -1.17
N GLU A 48 5.59 -8.77 -0.54
CA GLU A 48 6.12 -9.95 -1.24
C GLU A 48 5.05 -10.62 -2.10
N GLY A 49 3.87 -10.88 -1.53
CA GLY A 49 2.78 -11.53 -2.25
C GLY A 49 2.26 -10.70 -3.44
N PHE A 50 2.20 -9.37 -3.31
CA PHE A 50 1.82 -8.50 -4.43
C PHE A 50 2.89 -8.45 -5.52
N ILE A 51 4.17 -8.42 -5.15
CA ILE A 51 5.27 -8.50 -6.12
C ILE A 51 5.19 -9.83 -6.88
N GLU A 52 4.94 -10.93 -6.18
CA GLU A 52 4.86 -12.28 -6.76
C GLU A 52 3.61 -12.49 -7.62
N SER A 53 2.51 -11.77 -7.37
CA SER A 53 1.34 -11.76 -8.25
C SER A 53 1.58 -11.01 -9.58
N GLY A 54 2.74 -10.37 -9.74
CA GLY A 54 3.06 -9.53 -10.89
C GLY A 54 2.45 -8.14 -10.81
N ALA A 55 1.88 -7.75 -9.66
CA ALA A 55 1.43 -6.40 -9.42
C ALA A 55 2.63 -5.46 -9.23
N ASN A 56 2.39 -4.20 -9.53
CA ASN A 56 3.28 -3.08 -9.32
C ASN A 56 3.08 -2.56 -7.89
N VAL A 57 4.13 -2.54 -7.07
CA VAL A 57 4.00 -2.21 -5.65
C VAL A 57 4.75 -0.92 -5.32
N ILE A 58 4.01 0.07 -4.82
CA ILE A 58 4.55 1.29 -4.23
C ILE A 58 4.45 1.17 -2.71
N ALA A 59 5.55 0.82 -2.06
CA ALA A 59 5.65 0.72 -0.61
C ALA A 59 5.99 2.08 0.00
N ILE A 60 5.21 2.51 0.99
CA ILE A 60 5.47 3.72 1.79
C ILE A 60 5.88 3.30 3.20
N GLU A 61 7.08 3.67 3.61
CA GLU A 61 7.61 3.32 4.93
C GLU A 61 8.45 4.45 5.53
N LEU A 62 8.21 4.73 6.82
CA LEU A 62 8.84 5.82 7.56
C LEU A 62 10.09 5.33 8.31
N GLU A 63 10.09 4.08 8.76
CA GLU A 63 11.09 3.54 9.66
C GLU A 63 12.34 3.08 8.89
N ARG A 64 13.50 3.66 9.25
CA ARG A 64 14.75 3.49 8.49
C ARG A 64 15.26 2.05 8.44
N ASP A 65 15.10 1.26 9.51
CA ASP A 65 15.53 -0.14 9.50
C ASP A 65 14.63 -0.97 8.59
N MET A 66 13.32 -0.71 8.56
CA MET A 66 12.37 -1.31 7.62
C MET A 66 12.67 -0.92 6.18
N ASN A 67 13.01 0.35 5.91
CA ASN A 67 13.46 0.78 4.59
C ASN A 67 14.69 -0.02 4.12
N ALA A 68 15.66 -0.24 5.02
CA ALA A 68 16.82 -1.07 4.70
C ALA A 68 16.45 -2.54 4.42
N VAL A 69 15.49 -3.09 5.16
CA VAL A 69 14.95 -4.45 4.90
C VAL A 69 14.28 -4.51 3.54
N LEU A 70 13.37 -3.58 3.24
CA LEU A 70 12.62 -3.54 1.98
C LEU A 70 13.57 -3.37 0.77
N ARG A 71 14.54 -2.45 0.86
CA ARG A 71 15.57 -2.30 -0.19
C ARG A 71 16.38 -3.58 -0.38
N GLY A 72 16.82 -4.22 0.71
CA GLY A 72 17.60 -5.45 0.63
C GLY A 72 16.83 -6.67 0.11
N ARG A 73 15.49 -6.69 0.26
CA ARG A 73 14.64 -7.79 -0.21
C ARG A 73 14.11 -7.58 -1.63
N PHE A 74 13.71 -6.36 -1.96
CA PHE A 74 12.91 -6.08 -3.16
C PHE A 74 13.51 -4.98 -4.04
N GLY A 75 14.63 -4.36 -3.67
CA GLY A 75 15.21 -3.23 -4.41
C GLY A 75 15.62 -3.54 -5.85
N ASP A 76 15.90 -4.81 -6.16
CA ASP A 76 16.23 -5.27 -7.51
C ASP A 76 15.00 -5.72 -8.32
N ARG A 77 13.78 -5.61 -7.76
CA ARG A 77 12.53 -6.01 -8.43
C ARG A 77 12.01 -4.85 -9.27
N GLU A 78 11.83 -5.09 -10.57
CA GLU A 78 11.36 -4.06 -11.50
C GLU A 78 9.96 -3.54 -11.19
N ASN A 79 9.12 -4.34 -10.52
CA ASN A 79 7.76 -4.00 -10.11
C ASN A 79 7.66 -3.54 -8.64
N PHE A 80 8.76 -3.05 -8.05
CA PHE A 80 8.78 -2.52 -6.70
C PHE A 80 9.38 -1.10 -6.63
N GLN A 81 8.69 -0.20 -5.92
CA GLN A 81 9.19 1.12 -5.58
C GLN A 81 9.03 1.36 -4.08
N LEU A 82 10.09 1.84 -3.43
CA LEU A 82 10.05 2.29 -2.04
C LEU A 82 10.01 3.82 -1.96
N ILE A 83 9.02 4.35 -1.25
CA ILE A 83 8.91 5.75 -0.86
C ILE A 83 9.18 5.86 0.65
N GLU A 84 10.33 6.43 0.99
CA GLU A 84 10.76 6.61 2.38
C GLU A 84 10.19 7.90 2.97
N ALA A 85 8.92 7.88 3.38
CA ALA A 85 8.24 9.07 3.85
C ALA A 85 7.18 8.78 4.91
N ASP A 86 6.77 9.85 5.57
CA ASP A 86 5.57 9.87 6.41
C ASP A 86 4.33 9.88 5.51
N ALA A 87 3.49 8.85 5.63
CA ALA A 87 2.29 8.68 4.82
C ALA A 87 1.29 9.85 4.93
N LEU A 88 1.32 10.60 6.04
CA LEU A 88 0.49 11.80 6.22
C LEU A 88 0.95 12.99 5.37
N LYS A 89 2.21 12.98 4.92
CA LYS A 89 2.83 14.07 4.13
C LYS A 89 2.79 13.82 2.63
N ILE A 90 2.33 12.65 2.20
CA ILE A 90 2.23 12.30 0.79
C ILE A 90 0.98 12.93 0.18
N ASP A 91 1.16 13.49 -1.02
CA ASP A 91 0.06 13.84 -1.90
C ASP A 91 -0.18 12.68 -2.90
N TYR A 92 -1.19 11.87 -2.63
CA TYR A 92 -1.49 10.66 -3.41
C TYR A 92 -1.90 10.97 -4.85
N SER A 93 -2.31 12.20 -5.15
CA SER A 93 -2.63 12.62 -6.52
C SER A 93 -1.40 12.58 -7.43
N THR A 94 -0.21 12.85 -6.88
CA THR A 94 1.06 12.82 -7.62
C THR A 94 1.46 11.40 -8.03
N LEU A 95 1.06 10.40 -7.24
CA LEU A 95 1.34 8.98 -7.50
C LEU A 95 0.52 8.42 -8.67
N ARG A 96 -0.60 9.06 -9.05
CA ARG A 96 -1.44 8.65 -10.19
C ARG A 96 -0.81 8.95 -11.56
N THR A 97 0.01 9.99 -11.63
CA THR A 97 0.59 10.50 -12.88
C THR A 97 1.91 9.82 -13.22
N THR A 98 2.56 9.26 -12.20
CA THR A 98 3.85 8.63 -12.33
C THR A 98 3.63 7.25 -12.93
N ALA A 99 3.97 7.06 -14.20
CA ALA A 99 4.20 5.73 -14.76
C ALA A 99 5.43 5.14 -14.04
N VAL A 100 5.25 4.70 -12.78
CA VAL A 100 6.33 4.33 -11.86
C VAL A 100 7.13 3.15 -12.39
N PHE A 101 6.47 2.26 -13.11
CA PHE A 101 7.05 1.05 -13.66
C PHE A 101 7.09 1.23 -15.17
N SER A 102 8.19 1.81 -15.67
CA SER A 102 8.37 2.04 -17.10
C SER A 102 8.23 0.70 -17.84
N ARG A 103 7.16 0.57 -18.63
CA ARG A 103 6.91 -0.54 -19.56
C ARG A 103 8.10 -0.65 -20.53
N SER A 104 9.01 -1.56 -20.24
CA SER A 104 9.96 -2.06 -21.22
C SER A 104 9.27 -3.16 -22.03
N ALA A 105 9.02 -2.88 -23.31
CA ALA A 105 8.64 -3.80 -24.37
C ALA A 105 7.24 -4.46 -24.31
N GLY A 106 6.32 -3.91 -25.09
CA GLY A 106 5.10 -4.59 -25.54
C GLY A 106 3.89 -3.69 -25.43
N SER A 107 3.61 -2.97 -26.52
CA SER A 107 2.37 -2.28 -26.85
C SER A 107 1.51 -1.80 -25.67
N LEU A 108 1.44 -0.47 -25.51
CA LEU A 108 0.28 0.19 -24.91
C LEU A 108 -0.99 -0.57 -25.34
N PRO A 109 -1.94 -0.93 -24.44
CA PRO A 109 -3.29 -1.10 -24.93
C PRO A 109 -3.61 0.21 -25.65
N ALA A 110 -3.79 0.10 -26.96
CA ALA A 110 -4.32 1.16 -27.77
C ALA A 110 -5.61 1.62 -27.09
N SER A 111 -5.69 2.92 -26.80
CA SER A 111 -6.91 3.61 -26.38
C SER A 111 -7.69 2.96 -25.23
N GLU A 112 -7.27 3.24 -24.01
CA GLU A 112 -8.22 3.78 -23.04
C GLU A 112 -7.61 5.11 -22.57
N GLU A 113 -7.67 6.17 -23.36
CA GLU A 113 -8.79 7.11 -23.23
C GLU A 113 -9.84 6.62 -22.23
N THR A 114 -9.54 6.73 -20.93
CA THR A 114 -10.63 6.97 -19.99
C THR A 114 -11.34 8.20 -20.51
N ALA A 115 -12.55 8.00 -21.03
CA ALA A 115 -13.46 9.06 -21.40
C ALA A 115 -13.37 10.15 -20.31
N ALA A 116 -12.85 11.33 -20.68
CA ALA A 116 -12.59 12.50 -19.82
C ALA A 116 -11.21 12.66 -19.12
N GLY A 117 -10.08 12.18 -19.66
CA GLY A 117 -8.75 12.66 -19.24
C GLY A 117 -8.40 12.43 -17.76
N LYS A 118 -9.06 11.45 -17.13
CA LYS A 118 -8.93 11.14 -15.70
C LYS A 118 -7.89 10.03 -15.55
N LEU A 119 -6.80 10.33 -14.83
CA LEU A 119 -5.76 9.34 -14.49
C LEU A 119 -6.38 8.10 -13.83
N PRO A 120 -5.77 6.90 -13.95
CA PRO A 120 -6.28 5.73 -13.26
C PRO A 120 -6.33 5.96 -11.74
N ALA A 121 -7.37 5.45 -11.10
CA ALA A 121 -7.49 5.45 -9.66
C ALA A 121 -6.67 4.28 -9.09
N LEU A 122 -5.96 4.52 -7.99
CA LEU A 122 -5.04 3.58 -7.39
C LEU A 122 -5.77 2.64 -6.43
N ARG A 123 -5.20 1.46 -6.19
CA ARG A 123 -5.65 0.57 -5.12
C ARG A 123 -4.72 0.73 -3.95
N LEU A 124 -5.24 0.67 -2.73
CA LEU A 124 -4.45 0.88 -1.53
C LEU A 124 -4.69 -0.22 -0.51
N VAL A 125 -3.62 -0.64 0.14
CA VAL A 125 -3.64 -1.54 1.28
C VAL A 125 -2.83 -0.97 2.42
N ALA A 126 -3.31 -1.16 3.64
CA ALA A 126 -2.55 -0.71 4.80
C ALA A 126 -2.86 -1.55 6.04
N ASN A 127 -1.80 -1.96 6.72
CA ASN A 127 -1.87 -2.39 8.12
C ASN A 127 -1.48 -1.20 9.00
N LEU A 128 -2.48 -0.37 9.34
CA LEU A 128 -2.21 0.94 9.89
C LEU A 128 -1.74 0.87 11.36
N PRO A 129 -0.65 1.56 11.73
CA PRO A 129 -0.21 1.62 13.11
C PRO A 129 -1.23 2.38 13.98
N TYR A 130 -1.51 1.83 15.15
CA TYR A 130 -2.68 2.22 15.97
C TYR A 130 -2.69 3.68 16.43
N TYR A 131 -1.52 4.29 16.62
CA TYR A 131 -1.44 5.65 17.17
C TYR A 131 -1.70 6.76 16.13
N ILE A 132 -1.70 6.44 14.83
CA ILE A 132 -1.94 7.40 13.73
C ILE A 132 -3.00 6.93 12.74
N SER A 133 -3.63 5.78 12.98
CA SER A 133 -4.61 5.16 12.05
C SER A 133 -5.77 6.10 11.71
N THR A 134 -6.33 6.82 12.68
CA THR A 134 -7.40 7.81 12.46
C THR A 134 -6.95 8.97 11.57
N ALA A 135 -5.75 9.51 11.79
CA ALA A 135 -5.22 10.61 10.99
C ALA A 135 -4.97 10.17 9.54
N ILE A 136 -4.45 8.94 9.36
CA ILE A 136 -4.26 8.37 8.03
C ILE A 136 -5.62 8.16 7.35
N LEU A 137 -6.61 7.60 8.05
CA LEU A 137 -7.95 7.43 7.49
C LEU A 137 -8.58 8.76 7.04
N GLN A 138 -8.48 9.81 7.85
CA GLN A 138 -8.98 11.14 7.48
C GLN A 138 -8.29 11.66 6.21
N LYS A 139 -6.96 11.56 6.14
CA LYS A 139 -6.19 11.94 4.95
C LYS A 139 -6.59 11.14 3.69
N LEU A 140 -6.83 9.84 3.84
CA LEU A 140 -7.29 8.98 2.76
C LEU A 140 -8.70 9.35 2.30
N ILE A 141 -9.61 9.72 3.21
CA ILE A 141 -10.96 10.19 2.88
C ILE A 141 -10.91 11.54 2.14
N GLU A 142 -10.05 12.46 2.57
CA GLU A 142 -9.83 13.75 1.89
C GLU A 142 -9.34 13.58 0.44
N GLN A 143 -8.50 12.58 0.19
CA GLN A 143 -7.95 12.27 -1.13
C GLN A 143 -8.60 11.05 -1.81
N ARG A 144 -9.81 10.65 -1.38
CA ARG A 144 -10.48 9.42 -1.82
C ARG A 144 -10.64 9.30 -3.34
N ASP A 145 -10.73 10.42 -4.05
CA ASP A 145 -10.82 10.45 -5.52
C ASP A 145 -9.56 9.93 -6.22
N CYS A 146 -8.47 9.73 -5.48
CA CYS A 146 -7.26 9.08 -5.97
C CYS A 146 -7.36 7.55 -5.97
N PHE A 147 -8.32 6.97 -5.25
CA PHE A 147 -8.40 5.53 -5.00
C PHE A 147 -9.69 4.93 -5.56
N SER A 148 -9.58 3.79 -6.24
CA SER A 148 -10.74 2.98 -6.64
C SER A 148 -11.19 2.05 -5.51
N GLU A 149 -10.24 1.62 -4.67
CA GLU A 149 -10.47 0.69 -3.59
C GLU A 149 -9.39 0.84 -2.50
N MET A 150 -9.78 0.64 -1.25
CA MET A 150 -8.89 0.63 -0.10
C MET A 150 -9.20 -0.57 0.81
N ILE A 151 -8.20 -1.40 1.09
CA ILE A 151 -8.28 -2.47 2.10
C ILE A 151 -7.41 -2.07 3.29
N LEU A 152 -8.07 -1.70 4.38
CA LEU A 152 -7.43 -1.13 5.56
C LEU A 152 -7.64 -2.05 6.77
N MET A 153 -6.58 -2.34 7.50
CA MET A 153 -6.66 -3.04 8.78
C MET A 153 -6.53 -2.04 9.93
N PHE A 154 -7.46 -2.15 10.89
CA PHE A 154 -7.56 -1.31 12.08
C PHE A 154 -7.74 -2.17 13.34
N GLN A 155 -7.64 -1.56 14.52
CA GLN A 155 -8.12 -2.19 15.74
C GLN A 155 -9.64 -2.37 15.66
N LEU A 156 -10.14 -3.47 16.24
CA LEU A 156 -11.57 -3.82 16.20
C LEU A 156 -12.47 -2.67 16.68
N GLU A 157 -12.15 -2.03 17.81
CA GLU A 157 -12.88 -0.87 18.33
C GLU A 157 -13.02 0.26 17.30
N VAL A 158 -11.96 0.52 16.52
CA VAL A 158 -11.98 1.58 15.51
C VAL A 158 -12.92 1.20 14.37
N VAL A 159 -12.90 -0.07 13.94
CA VAL A 159 -13.84 -0.58 12.93
C VAL A 159 -15.26 -0.47 13.44
N GLU A 160 -15.54 -0.96 14.65
CA GLU A 160 -16.87 -0.92 15.27
C GLU A 160 -17.43 0.50 15.34
N ARG A 161 -16.59 1.50 15.66
CA ARG A 161 -17.00 2.91 15.68
C ARG A 161 -17.31 3.46 14.29
N ILE A 162 -16.54 3.09 13.26
CA ILE A 162 -16.72 3.58 11.89
C ILE A 162 -17.94 2.92 11.23
N THR A 163 -18.23 1.68 11.57
CA THR A 163 -19.36 0.90 11.01
C THR A 163 -20.61 0.93 11.90
N ALA A 164 -20.61 1.73 12.97
CA ALA A 164 -21.74 1.83 13.88
C ALA A 164 -22.99 2.35 13.16
N GLU A 165 -24.13 1.71 13.39
CA GLU A 165 -25.43 2.20 12.94
C GLU A 165 -25.91 3.36 13.82
N ILE A 166 -26.81 4.19 13.28
CA ILE A 166 -27.47 5.23 14.06
C ILE A 166 -28.34 4.54 15.13
N GLY A 167 -28.10 4.88 16.40
CA GLY A 167 -28.84 4.36 17.55
C GLY A 167 -30.20 5.03 17.77
#